data_AF-A0A1F7WC89-F1
#
_entry.id   AF-A0A1F7WC89-F1
#
_cell.length_a   1.000
_cell.length_b   1.000
_cell.length_c   1.000
_cell.angle_alpha   90.00
_cell.angle_beta   90.00
_cell.angle_gamma   90.00
#
_symmetry.space_group_name_H-M   'P 1'
#
loop_
_entity.id
_entity.type
_entity.pdbx_description
1 polymer ?
#
loop_
_entity_poly.entity_id
_entity_poly.type
_entity_poly.pdbx_seq_one_letter_code
_entity_poly.pdbx_strand_id
1 'polypeptide(L)'
;MSIDSGQEELPRQVAGRPEMRESDLEYGRRTKEIIDNVLRDQFGDFFRSQEVLDGREAIPCIYKEGDPDSRVVLVLGDNASGKSYFRRLVEYTVQIGRLTELARIPDGKYPSDIFEVSPEERMEPGSFAALRYGDEAMHSTGDSSLQMVSRTIGWIRDAAQKKPTRDCIAYFDEPDMGSGLRVAKSIGLLIGSLGAERIPQLKSIFVTSHNPAVVRQLLKADSRPHYVFLGDSEGPRTIEDWLEMQKSEEVDPISPEELKKLSRQRFSDIQKVLDLRKERRKKTK
;
A
#
# COMPACT_ATOMS: atom_id res chain seq x y z
N MET A 1 33.90 -14.51 24.59
CA MET A 1 32.81 -15.00 23.72
C MET A 1 32.59 -13.93 22.67
N SER A 2 33.15 -14.12 21.48
CA SER A 2 32.96 -13.21 20.35
C SER A 2 31.63 -13.56 19.70
N ILE A 3 30.69 -12.62 19.72
CA ILE A 3 29.43 -12.74 18.98
C ILE A 3 29.79 -12.51 17.52
N ASP A 4 29.73 -13.58 16.73
CA ASP A 4 29.90 -13.55 15.29
C ASP A 4 28.74 -12.76 14.70
N SER A 5 28.98 -11.47 14.45
CA SER A 5 28.00 -10.59 13.82
C SER A 5 28.00 -10.89 12.32
N GLY A 6 27.25 -11.93 11.94
CA GLY A 6 26.97 -12.26 10.56
C GLY A 6 26.43 -11.02 9.86
N GLN A 7 27.30 -10.30 9.15
CA GLN A 7 26.89 -9.22 8.27
C GLN A 7 26.13 -9.85 7.12
N GLU A 8 24.80 -9.77 7.15
CA GLU A 8 23.98 -10.02 5.97
C GLU A 8 24.47 -9.06 4.87
N GLU A 9 25.14 -9.61 3.84
CA GLU A 9 25.55 -8.85 2.68
C GLU A 9 24.31 -8.19 2.06
N LEU A 10 24.30 -6.86 2.02
CA LEU A 10 23.26 -6.12 1.31
C LEU A 10 23.22 -6.59 -0.15
N PRO A 11 22.02 -6.83 -0.72
CA PRO A 11 21.90 -7.38 -2.06
C PRO A 11 22.62 -6.50 -3.09
N ARG A 12 23.55 -7.11 -3.84
CA ARG A 12 24.27 -6.46 -4.94
C ARG A 12 23.27 -5.93 -5.96
N GLN A 13 23.46 -4.69 -6.42
CA GLN A 13 22.64 -4.09 -7.48
C GLN A 13 22.57 -5.04 -8.68
N VAL A 14 21.36 -5.46 -9.04
CA VAL A 14 21.11 -6.41 -10.13
C VAL A 14 21.40 -5.70 -11.45
N ALA A 15 22.49 -6.08 -12.11
CA ALA A 15 22.88 -5.55 -13.41
C ALA A 15 22.03 -6.19 -14.52
N GLY A 16 21.25 -5.35 -15.21
CA GLY A 16 20.45 -5.73 -16.39
C GLY A 16 19.07 -6.28 -16.03
N ARG A 17 18.01 -5.67 -16.58
CA ARG A 17 16.66 -6.27 -16.52
C ARG A 17 16.66 -7.51 -17.41
N PRO A 18 16.34 -8.70 -16.88
CA PRO A 18 16.16 -9.88 -17.73
C PRO A 18 15.07 -9.65 -18.78
N GLU A 19 15.19 -10.29 -19.94
CA GLU A 19 14.11 -10.27 -20.95
C GLU A 19 12.80 -10.73 -20.32
N MET A 20 11.74 -9.95 -20.54
CA MET A 20 10.44 -10.15 -19.91
C MET A 20 9.75 -11.40 -20.46
N ARG A 21 9.20 -12.22 -19.55
CA ARG A 21 8.34 -13.36 -19.92
C ARG A 21 6.90 -12.88 -20.03
N GLU A 22 6.07 -13.57 -20.81
CA GLU A 22 4.63 -13.28 -20.92
C GLU A 22 3.91 -13.30 -19.57
N SER A 23 4.34 -14.19 -18.67
CA SER A 23 3.86 -14.23 -17.28
C SER A 23 4.09 -12.92 -16.54
N ASP A 24 5.19 -12.20 -16.84
CA ASP A 24 5.51 -10.94 -16.17
C ASP A 24 4.49 -9.83 -16.50
N LEU A 25 4.01 -9.81 -17.75
CA LEU A 25 2.97 -8.90 -18.24
C LEU A 25 1.57 -9.25 -17.69
N GLU A 26 1.33 -10.50 -17.31
CA GLU A 26 0.09 -10.91 -16.64
C GLU A 26 -0.01 -10.29 -15.23
N TYR A 27 1.12 -10.15 -14.52
CA TYR A 27 1.09 -9.66 -13.15
C TYR A 27 0.77 -8.17 -13.04
N GLY A 28 1.35 -7.31 -13.87
CA GLY A 28 1.01 -5.89 -13.81
C GLY A 28 -0.38 -5.59 -14.37
N ARG A 29 -0.89 -6.39 -15.33
CA ARG A 29 -2.33 -6.40 -15.68
C ARG A 29 -3.21 -6.68 -14.46
N ARG A 30 -2.85 -7.66 -13.64
CA ARG A 30 -3.60 -7.99 -12.43
C ARG A 30 -3.49 -6.93 -11.32
N THR A 31 -2.34 -6.28 -11.20
CA THR A 31 -2.19 -5.10 -10.31
C THR A 31 -3.13 -3.99 -10.75
N LYS A 32 -3.15 -3.67 -12.05
CA LYS A 32 -4.10 -2.71 -12.61
C LYS A 32 -5.55 -3.12 -12.36
N GLU A 33 -5.91 -4.38 -12.57
CA GLU A 33 -7.27 -4.87 -12.29
C GLU A 33 -7.64 -4.70 -10.82
N ILE A 34 -6.74 -4.97 -9.87
CA ILE A 34 -7.00 -4.71 -8.44
C ILE A 34 -7.25 -3.21 -8.22
N ILE A 35 -6.40 -2.35 -8.78
CA ILE A 35 -6.55 -0.89 -8.66
C ILE A 35 -7.85 -0.43 -9.30
N ASP A 36 -8.15 -0.85 -10.52
CA ASP A 36 -9.38 -0.50 -11.25
C ASP A 36 -10.61 -1.05 -10.51
N ASN A 37 -10.55 -2.24 -9.91
CA ASN A 37 -11.66 -2.76 -9.09
C ASN A 37 -11.87 -1.93 -7.82
N VAL A 38 -10.78 -1.50 -7.18
CA VAL A 38 -10.82 -0.59 -6.03
C VAL A 38 -11.35 0.78 -6.45
N LEU A 39 -10.93 1.33 -7.59
CA LEU A 39 -11.23 2.70 -8.01
C LEU A 39 -12.51 2.85 -8.86
N ARG A 40 -12.94 1.84 -9.61
CA ARG A 40 -14.03 1.91 -10.60
C ARG A 40 -15.26 1.08 -10.21
N ASP A 41 -15.10 -0.21 -9.95
CA ASP A 41 -16.25 -1.13 -9.93
C ASP A 41 -16.85 -1.32 -8.54
N GLN A 42 -16.03 -1.67 -7.54
CA GLN A 42 -16.56 -1.89 -6.19
C GLN A 42 -16.63 -0.61 -5.39
N PHE A 43 -15.84 0.43 -5.67
CA PHE A 43 -15.85 1.69 -4.91
C PHE A 43 -15.81 2.96 -5.76
N GLY A 44 -16.10 2.89 -7.06
CA GLY A 44 -16.21 4.09 -7.89
C GLY A 44 -17.15 5.15 -7.31
N ASP A 45 -18.23 4.72 -6.65
CA ASP A 45 -19.13 5.62 -5.91
C ASP A 45 -18.52 6.24 -4.65
N PHE A 46 -17.51 5.62 -4.02
CA PHE A 46 -16.80 6.24 -2.88
C PHE A 46 -15.96 7.42 -3.32
N PHE A 47 -15.35 7.30 -4.49
CA PHE A 47 -14.64 8.41 -5.09
C PHE A 47 -15.65 9.41 -5.69
N ARG A 48 -16.80 8.97 -6.21
CA ARG A 48 -17.66 9.82 -7.07
C ARG A 48 -19.12 10.02 -6.64
N SER A 49 -19.54 9.69 -5.41
CA SER A 49 -20.94 9.89 -4.97
C SER A 49 -21.26 11.36 -4.69
N GLN A 50 -21.18 12.14 -5.75
CA GLN A 50 -21.55 13.54 -5.84
C GLN A 50 -22.99 13.78 -5.33
N GLU A 51 -23.86 12.78 -5.41
CA GLU A 51 -25.25 12.83 -4.94
C GLU A 51 -25.39 13.08 -3.42
N VAL A 52 -24.44 12.62 -2.59
CA VAL A 52 -24.56 12.71 -1.10
C VAL A 52 -23.63 13.77 -0.51
N LEU A 53 -22.70 14.29 -1.31
CA LEU A 53 -21.62 15.17 -0.86
C LEU A 53 -21.63 16.52 -1.59
N ASP A 54 -22.80 16.96 -2.06
CA ASP A 54 -23.01 18.24 -2.75
C ASP A 54 -22.04 18.43 -3.94
N GLY A 55 -21.86 17.40 -4.76
CA GLY A 55 -20.95 17.44 -5.91
C GLY A 55 -19.48 17.13 -5.60
N ARG A 56 -19.10 16.90 -4.34
CA ARG A 56 -17.71 16.62 -3.94
C ARG A 56 -17.41 15.12 -3.81
N GLU A 57 -16.13 14.78 -3.91
CA GLU A 57 -15.63 13.42 -3.71
C GLU A 57 -15.38 13.16 -2.21
N ALA A 58 -15.78 11.98 -1.70
CA ALA A 58 -15.50 11.62 -0.30
C ALA A 58 -13.99 11.48 -0.06
N ILE A 59 -13.28 10.95 -1.05
CA ILE A 59 -11.81 10.87 -1.06
C ILE A 59 -11.36 11.30 -2.46
N PRO A 60 -10.91 12.54 -2.66
CA PRO A 60 -10.31 12.94 -3.91
C PRO A 60 -9.13 12.04 -4.24
N CYS A 61 -9.08 11.55 -5.48
CA CYS A 61 -8.08 10.58 -5.90
C CYS A 61 -7.55 10.89 -7.30
N ILE A 62 -6.23 10.86 -7.42
CA ILE A 62 -5.53 10.94 -8.70
C ILE A 62 -4.83 9.61 -8.91
N TYR A 63 -5.13 8.94 -10.01
CA TYR A 63 -4.48 7.70 -10.41
C TYR A 63 -3.67 7.91 -11.68
N LYS A 64 -2.40 7.53 -11.65
CA LYS A 64 -1.55 7.44 -12.83
C LYS A 64 -1.03 6.01 -12.96
N GLU A 65 -1.31 5.42 -14.12
CA GLU A 65 -0.87 4.07 -14.44
C GLU A 65 0.66 4.02 -14.61
N GLY A 66 1.28 3.00 -13.99
CA GLY A 66 2.70 2.69 -14.06
C GLY A 66 3.09 1.91 -15.32
N ASP A 67 4.26 1.28 -15.31
CA ASP A 67 4.65 0.31 -16.33
C ASP A 67 3.74 -0.94 -16.26
N PRO A 68 3.37 -1.57 -17.39
CA PRO A 68 2.46 -2.73 -17.40
C PRO A 68 2.96 -3.97 -16.67
N ASP A 69 4.25 -4.02 -16.33
CA ASP A 69 4.89 -5.08 -15.55
C ASP A 69 5.17 -4.63 -14.10
N SER A 70 4.97 -3.37 -13.75
CA SER A 70 5.12 -2.90 -12.38
C SER A 70 4.11 -3.62 -11.48
N ARG A 71 4.59 -4.08 -10.33
CA ARG A 71 3.75 -4.61 -9.25
C ARG A 71 3.64 -3.64 -8.08
N VAL A 72 4.42 -2.56 -8.12
CA VAL A 72 4.48 -1.58 -7.05
C VAL A 72 3.41 -0.51 -7.27
N VAL A 73 2.67 -0.21 -6.22
CA VAL A 73 1.69 0.86 -6.17
C VAL A 73 2.08 1.80 -5.04
N LEU A 74 2.46 3.03 -5.40
CA LEU A 74 2.72 4.09 -4.44
C LEU A 74 1.41 4.81 -4.11
N VAL A 75 1.04 4.79 -2.83
CA VAL A 75 -0.14 5.47 -2.30
C VAL A 75 0.32 6.67 -1.49
N LEU A 76 0.28 7.86 -2.08
CA LEU A 76 0.79 9.09 -1.49
C LEU A 76 -0.36 10.06 -1.17
N GLY A 77 -0.05 11.11 -0.42
CA GLY A 77 -1.02 12.13 -0.01
C GLY A 77 -0.84 12.53 1.43
N ASP A 78 -1.37 13.69 1.82
CA ASP A 78 -1.16 14.25 3.15
C ASP A 78 -1.86 13.47 4.27
N ASN A 79 -1.57 13.83 5.51
CA ASN A 79 -2.27 13.27 6.65
C ASN A 79 -3.78 13.55 6.53
N ALA A 80 -4.59 12.61 7.02
CA ALA A 80 -6.05 12.67 6.91
C ALA A 80 -6.63 12.70 5.48
N SER A 81 -5.84 12.34 4.46
CA SER A 81 -6.30 12.29 3.07
C SER A 81 -7.15 11.06 2.72
N GLY A 82 -7.20 10.05 3.60
CA GLY A 82 -7.94 8.81 3.37
C GLY A 82 -7.08 7.58 3.03
N LYS A 83 -5.74 7.66 3.13
CA LYS A 83 -4.83 6.53 2.84
C LYS A 83 -5.14 5.25 3.65
N SER A 84 -5.34 5.37 4.96
CA SER A 84 -5.70 4.21 5.79
C SER A 84 -7.08 3.64 5.43
N TYR A 85 -8.00 4.47 4.93
CA TYR A 85 -9.28 3.98 4.42
C TYR A 85 -9.09 3.25 3.08
N PHE A 86 -8.26 3.79 2.18
CA PHE A 86 -7.90 3.12 0.93
C PHE A 86 -7.28 1.74 1.18
N ARG A 87 -6.39 1.60 2.17
CA ARG A 87 -5.88 0.29 2.60
C ARG A 87 -7.00 -0.69 2.93
N ARG A 88 -7.97 -0.27 3.75
CA ARG A 88 -9.14 -1.10 4.10
C ARG A 88 -9.99 -1.45 2.88
N LEU A 89 -10.08 -0.58 1.86
CA LEU A 89 -10.76 -0.91 0.60
C LEU A 89 -10.01 -1.99 -0.18
N VAL A 90 -8.68 -1.91 -0.24
CA VAL A 90 -7.85 -2.96 -0.85
C VAL A 90 -8.06 -4.28 -0.11
N GLU A 91 -7.97 -4.27 1.22
CA GLU A 91 -8.22 -5.45 2.05
C GLU A 91 -9.61 -6.05 1.80
N TYR A 92 -10.66 -5.22 1.82
CA TYR A 92 -12.02 -5.66 1.57
C TYR A 92 -12.20 -6.25 0.17
N THR A 93 -11.58 -5.66 -0.85
CA THR A 93 -11.62 -6.18 -2.23
C THR A 93 -11.02 -7.58 -2.29
N VAL A 94 -9.89 -7.78 -1.61
CA VAL A 94 -9.22 -9.09 -1.51
C VAL A 94 -10.09 -10.09 -0.75
N GLN A 95 -10.69 -9.69 0.37
CA GLN A 95 -11.58 -10.53 1.16
C GLN A 95 -12.86 -10.92 0.42
N ILE A 96 -13.51 -9.98 -0.29
CA ILE A 96 -14.64 -10.30 -1.16
C ILE A 96 -14.20 -11.26 -2.25
N GLY A 97 -13.06 -11.00 -2.87
CA GLY A 97 -12.46 -11.89 -3.86
C GLY A 97 -12.42 -13.34 -3.37
N ARG A 98 -11.88 -13.56 -2.18
CA ARG A 98 -11.87 -14.87 -1.49
C ARG A 98 -13.27 -15.46 -1.29
N LEU A 99 -14.24 -14.65 -0.86
CA LEU A 99 -15.63 -15.10 -0.67
C LEU A 99 -16.32 -15.45 -1.99
N THR A 100 -15.97 -14.76 -3.08
CA THR A 100 -16.49 -15.02 -4.42
C THR A 100 -15.78 -16.16 -5.14
N GLU A 101 -14.54 -16.50 -4.80
CA GLU A 101 -13.93 -17.77 -5.21
C GLU A 101 -14.68 -18.98 -4.62
N LEU A 102 -15.15 -18.87 -3.37
CA LEU A 102 -16.07 -19.84 -2.78
C LEU A 102 -17.45 -19.86 -3.48
N ALA A 103 -17.76 -18.83 -4.27
CA ALA A 103 -18.99 -18.65 -5.03
C ALA A 103 -18.72 -18.42 -6.53
N ARG A 104 -18.01 -19.34 -7.19
CA ARG A 104 -17.95 -19.55 -8.66
C ARG A 104 -18.02 -18.28 -9.54
N ILE A 105 -16.89 -17.58 -9.66
CA ILE A 105 -16.61 -16.69 -10.80
C ILE A 105 -15.90 -17.52 -11.89
N PRO A 106 -16.23 -17.37 -13.20
CA PRO A 106 -15.81 -18.30 -14.25
C PRO A 106 -14.30 -18.48 -14.46
N ASP A 107 -13.46 -17.49 -14.10
CA ASP A 107 -11.99 -17.58 -14.16
C ASP A 107 -11.28 -17.48 -12.78
N GLY A 108 -12.06 -17.30 -11.70
CA GLY A 108 -11.84 -17.94 -10.39
C GLY A 108 -10.56 -17.74 -9.59
N LYS A 109 -9.76 -16.67 -9.77
CA LYS A 109 -8.66 -16.37 -8.85
C LYS A 109 -8.61 -14.90 -8.41
N TYR A 110 -8.89 -14.63 -7.14
CA TYR A 110 -8.54 -13.39 -6.44
C TYR A 110 -7.34 -13.64 -5.52
N PRO A 111 -6.67 -12.58 -5.04
CA PRO A 111 -5.61 -12.74 -4.07
C PRO A 111 -6.09 -13.52 -2.84
N SER A 112 -5.42 -14.65 -2.68
CA SER A 112 -5.39 -15.58 -1.58
C SER A 112 -5.18 -14.99 -0.21
N ASP A 113 -4.26 -14.04 -0.08
CA ASP A 113 -3.67 -13.61 1.17
C ASP A 113 -3.21 -12.14 1.09
N ILE A 114 -3.37 -11.38 2.17
CA ILE A 114 -2.79 -10.04 2.32
C ILE A 114 -1.77 -10.09 3.46
N PHE A 115 -0.55 -9.64 3.17
CA PHE A 115 0.51 -9.45 4.13
C PHE A 115 0.61 -7.96 4.40
N GLU A 116 0.08 -7.55 5.55
CA GLU A 116 0.02 -6.16 5.95
C GLU A 116 1.10 -5.81 6.97
N VAL A 117 1.58 -4.57 6.84
CA VAL A 117 2.35 -3.81 7.80
C VAL A 117 1.64 -2.47 7.94
N SER A 118 1.16 -2.11 9.13
CA SER A 118 0.56 -0.79 9.36
C SER A 118 0.69 -0.29 10.80
N PRO A 119 0.63 1.04 11.03
CA PRO A 119 0.57 1.60 12.38
C PRO A 119 -0.66 1.13 13.18
N GLU A 120 -1.76 0.79 12.51
CA GLU A 120 -2.96 0.27 13.17
C GLU A 120 -2.68 -1.09 13.82
N GLU A 121 -2.04 -2.01 13.09
CA GLU A 121 -1.63 -3.32 13.62
C GLU A 121 -0.60 -3.22 14.75
N ARG A 122 0.22 -2.17 14.75
CA ARG A 122 1.19 -1.90 15.82
C ARG A 122 0.52 -1.57 17.15
N MET A 123 -0.67 -0.97 17.10
CA MET A 123 -1.44 -0.59 18.29
C MET A 123 -2.41 -1.70 18.75
N GLU A 124 -2.55 -2.79 18.00
CA GLU A 124 -3.45 -3.88 18.40
C GLU A 124 -2.94 -4.59 19.67
N PRO A 125 -3.79 -4.75 20.71
CA PRO A 125 -3.40 -5.49 21.89
C PRO A 125 -3.29 -6.99 21.57
N GLY A 126 -2.20 -7.63 22.00
CA GLY A 126 -2.09 -9.09 21.98
C GLY A 126 -0.71 -9.63 21.65
N SER A 127 -0.59 -10.95 21.72
CA SER A 127 0.66 -11.67 21.42
C SER A 127 1.08 -11.54 19.96
N PHE A 128 0.15 -11.33 19.02
CA PHE A 128 0.47 -11.17 17.60
C PHE A 128 1.23 -9.88 17.30
N ALA A 129 0.86 -8.77 17.95
CA ALA A 129 1.61 -7.51 17.83
C ALA A 129 3.02 -7.68 18.41
N ALA A 130 3.16 -8.29 19.60
CA ALA A 130 4.47 -8.56 20.20
C ALA A 130 5.35 -9.48 19.32
N LEU A 131 4.76 -10.48 18.64
CA LEU A 131 5.49 -11.34 17.69
C LEU A 131 5.95 -10.60 16.43
N ARG A 132 5.16 -9.64 15.94
CA ARG A 132 5.45 -8.90 14.70
C ARG A 132 6.43 -7.75 14.93
N TYR A 133 6.22 -6.98 16.00
CA TYR A 133 6.97 -5.74 16.31
C TYR A 133 8.09 -5.93 17.33
N GLY A 134 8.08 -7.05 18.07
CA GLY A 134 9.03 -7.29 19.16
C GLY A 134 8.72 -6.45 20.40
N ASP A 135 9.70 -6.36 21.29
CA ASP A 135 9.63 -5.49 22.46
C ASP A 135 10.18 -4.09 22.13
N GLU A 136 9.27 -3.12 21.96
CA GLU A 136 9.64 -1.74 21.65
C GLU A 136 10.42 -1.03 22.77
N ALA A 137 10.41 -1.56 24.01
CA ALA A 137 11.25 -1.03 25.07
C ALA A 137 12.73 -1.34 24.85
N MET A 138 13.04 -2.39 24.07
CA MET A 138 14.39 -2.91 23.86
C MET A 138 14.98 -2.55 22.49
N HIS A 139 14.14 -2.12 21.55
CA HIS A 139 14.51 -1.85 20.16
C HIS A 139 14.19 -0.41 19.75
N SER A 140 15.07 0.19 18.95
CA SER A 140 14.75 1.49 18.33
C SER A 140 13.62 1.34 17.32
N THR A 141 12.76 2.37 17.15
CA THR A 141 11.68 2.37 16.15
C THR A 141 12.15 1.99 14.75
N GLY A 142 13.36 2.42 14.37
CA GLY A 142 13.94 2.09 13.06
C GLY A 142 14.35 0.62 12.93
N ASP A 143 14.87 0.00 13.99
CA ASP A 143 15.19 -1.44 14.02
C ASP A 143 13.90 -2.27 13.92
N SER A 144 12.89 -1.95 14.74
CA SER A 144 11.59 -2.61 14.67
C SER A 144 10.95 -2.51 13.29
N SER A 145 11.04 -1.33 12.66
CA SER A 145 10.50 -1.10 11.30
C SER A 145 11.21 -1.96 10.25
N LEU A 146 12.54 -2.03 10.28
CA LEU A 146 13.32 -2.90 9.38
C LEU A 146 13.01 -4.37 9.59
N GLN A 147 13.02 -4.83 10.84
CA GLN A 147 12.74 -6.23 11.15
C GLN A 147 11.34 -6.63 10.71
N MET A 148 10.34 -5.78 10.93
CA MET A 148 8.98 -6.02 10.49
C MET A 148 8.89 -6.16 8.96
N VAL A 149 9.50 -5.25 8.20
CA VAL A 149 9.53 -5.33 6.73
C VAL A 149 10.24 -6.62 6.28
N SER A 150 11.41 -6.92 6.83
CA SER A 150 12.17 -8.14 6.51
C SER A 150 11.40 -9.42 6.84
N ARG A 151 10.75 -9.50 8.02
CA ARG A 151 9.92 -10.65 8.41
C ARG A 151 8.73 -10.82 7.48
N THR A 152 8.07 -9.72 7.12
CA THR A 152 6.93 -9.75 6.19
C THR A 152 7.35 -10.25 4.82
N ILE A 153 8.49 -9.80 4.29
CA ILE A 153 9.09 -10.34 3.06
C ILE A 153 9.37 -11.84 3.20
N GLY A 154 9.94 -12.28 4.34
CA GLY A 154 10.14 -13.68 4.64
C GLY A 154 8.85 -14.50 4.61
N TRP A 155 7.77 -14.01 5.24
CA TRP A 155 6.47 -14.67 5.22
C TRP A 155 5.85 -14.76 3.84
N ILE A 156 6.01 -13.72 3.01
CA ILE A 156 5.56 -13.74 1.62
C ILE A 156 6.28 -14.84 0.84
N ARG A 157 7.61 -14.92 0.95
CA ARG A 157 8.43 -15.97 0.31
C ARG A 157 8.02 -17.36 0.79
N ASP A 158 7.87 -17.53 2.10
CA ASP A 158 7.42 -18.78 2.71
C ASP A 158 6.04 -19.21 2.23
N ALA A 159 5.09 -18.27 2.15
CA ALA A 159 3.74 -18.53 1.68
C ALA A 159 3.72 -18.90 0.20
N ALA A 160 4.51 -18.21 -0.63
CA ALA A 160 4.66 -18.53 -2.04
C ALA A 160 5.20 -19.95 -2.25
N GLN A 161 6.14 -20.40 -1.42
CA GLN A 161 6.67 -21.77 -1.45
C GLN A 161 5.66 -22.81 -0.94
N LYS A 162 5.01 -22.56 0.20
CA LYS A 162 4.11 -23.52 0.88
C LYS A 162 2.73 -23.60 0.24
N LYS A 163 2.29 -22.53 -0.44
CA LYS A 163 0.95 -22.38 -1.03
C LYS A 163 1.06 -21.82 -2.47
N PRO A 164 1.69 -22.54 -3.41
CA PRO A 164 2.03 -22.02 -4.73
C PRO A 164 0.80 -21.66 -5.59
N THR A 165 -0.39 -22.15 -5.24
CA THR A 165 -1.64 -21.86 -5.94
C THR A 165 -2.37 -20.62 -5.42
N ARG A 166 -1.89 -20.02 -4.32
CA ARG A 166 -2.53 -18.86 -3.70
C ARG A 166 -1.77 -17.60 -4.03
N ASP A 167 -2.48 -16.67 -4.64
CA ASP A 167 -1.96 -15.34 -4.92
C ASP A 167 -1.92 -14.51 -3.65
N CYS A 168 -1.02 -13.54 -3.54
CA CYS A 168 -0.93 -12.66 -2.39
C CYS A 168 -0.66 -11.21 -2.77
N ILE A 169 -0.99 -10.32 -1.84
CA ILE A 169 -0.66 -8.89 -1.89
C ILE A 169 0.17 -8.54 -0.67
N ALA A 170 1.15 -7.68 -0.86
CA ALA A 170 1.83 -7.00 0.22
C ALA A 170 1.30 -5.57 0.37
N TYR A 171 1.02 -5.14 1.59
CA TYR A 171 0.63 -3.76 1.88
C TYR A 171 1.51 -3.20 2.99
N PHE A 172 2.34 -2.23 2.65
CA PHE A 172 3.22 -1.52 3.59
C PHE A 172 2.67 -0.11 3.82
N ASP A 173 1.95 0.08 4.92
CA ASP A 173 1.40 1.37 5.35
C ASP A 173 2.38 2.04 6.33
N GLU A 174 2.95 3.17 5.91
CA GLU A 174 3.98 3.92 6.65
C GLU A 174 5.07 3.03 7.27
N PRO A 175 5.72 2.15 6.47
CA PRO A 175 6.67 1.18 7.00
C PRO A 175 7.89 1.84 7.66
N ASP A 176 8.11 3.13 7.38
CA ASP A 176 9.21 3.95 7.89
C ASP A 176 8.79 4.91 9.01
N MET A 177 7.60 4.76 9.58
CA MET A 177 7.10 5.65 10.64
C MET A 177 8.08 5.74 11.81
N GLY A 178 8.46 6.98 12.18
CA GLY A 178 9.41 7.24 13.27
C GLY A 178 10.86 6.83 12.97
N SER A 179 11.18 6.52 11.71
CA SER A 179 12.51 6.11 11.29
C SER A 179 13.35 7.28 10.76
N GLY A 180 14.65 7.25 11.06
CA GLY A 180 15.59 8.20 10.44
C GLY A 180 15.80 7.94 8.94
N LEU A 181 16.33 8.93 8.23
CA LEU A 181 16.52 8.89 6.77
C LEU A 181 17.26 7.64 6.25
N ARG A 182 18.27 7.15 6.97
CA ARG A 182 19.03 5.95 6.56
C ARG A 182 18.15 4.69 6.59
N VAL A 183 17.35 4.56 7.65
CA VAL A 183 16.43 3.43 7.83
C VAL A 183 15.34 3.46 6.77
N ALA A 184 14.75 4.63 6.50
CA ALA A 184 13.77 4.80 5.43
C ALA A 184 14.32 4.38 4.05
N LYS A 185 15.58 4.73 3.73
CA LYS A 185 16.24 4.25 2.51
C LYS A 185 16.36 2.72 2.50
N SER A 186 16.80 2.11 3.61
CA SER A 186 16.92 0.66 3.70
C SER A 186 15.57 -0.05 3.53
N ILE A 187 14.49 0.49 4.11
CA ILE A 187 13.13 -0.02 3.93
C ILE A 187 12.72 0.03 2.44
N GLY A 188 12.93 1.18 1.79
CA GLY A 188 12.64 1.31 0.36
C GLY A 188 13.46 0.36 -0.52
N LEU A 189 14.72 0.09 -0.16
CA LEU A 189 15.55 -0.92 -0.84
C LEU A 189 15.01 -2.34 -0.64
N LEU A 190 14.61 -2.72 0.58
CA LEU A 190 14.04 -4.03 0.87
C LEU A 190 12.76 -4.26 0.08
N ILE A 191 11.82 -3.33 0.14
CA ILE A 191 10.54 -3.44 -0.59
C ILE A 191 10.78 -3.42 -2.11
N GLY A 192 11.70 -2.57 -2.59
CA GLY A 192 12.09 -2.53 -4.00
C GLY A 192 12.68 -3.86 -4.48
N SER A 193 13.53 -4.50 -3.67
CA SER A 193 14.09 -5.81 -4.00
C SER A 193 13.04 -6.92 -4.05
N LEU A 194 12.03 -6.87 -3.16
CA LEU A 194 10.87 -7.76 -3.25
C LEU A 194 10.10 -7.57 -4.56
N GLY A 195 9.88 -6.33 -5.00
CA GLY A 195 9.26 -6.04 -6.30
C GLY A 195 10.04 -6.61 -7.48
N ALA A 196 11.37 -6.55 -7.42
CA ALA A 196 12.28 -7.06 -8.44
C ALA A 196 12.41 -8.60 -8.46
N GLU A 197 12.12 -9.30 -7.35
CA GLU A 197 12.25 -10.76 -7.21
C GLU A 197 11.23 -11.54 -8.06
N ARG A 198 10.17 -10.88 -8.56
CA ARG A 198 9.14 -11.45 -9.46
C ARG A 198 8.44 -12.71 -8.93
N ILE A 199 8.27 -12.86 -7.61
CA ILE A 199 7.57 -13.99 -6.97
C ILE A 199 6.19 -14.24 -7.64
N PRO A 200 5.92 -15.37 -8.31
CA PRO A 200 4.71 -15.55 -9.14
C PRO A 200 3.37 -15.33 -8.41
N GLN A 201 3.33 -15.67 -7.12
CA GLN A 201 2.16 -15.53 -6.26
C GLN A 201 1.92 -14.08 -5.83
N LEU A 202 2.98 -13.27 -5.71
CA LEU A 202 2.88 -11.88 -5.28
C LEU A 202 2.38 -10.99 -6.42
N LYS A 203 1.11 -10.61 -6.38
CA LYS A 203 0.46 -9.83 -7.45
C LYS A 203 0.78 -8.36 -7.36
N SER A 204 0.69 -7.78 -6.17
CA SER A 204 0.87 -6.35 -5.99
C SER A 204 1.54 -6.05 -4.65
N ILE A 205 2.28 -4.95 -4.63
CA ILE A 205 2.94 -4.38 -3.46
C ILE A 205 2.45 -2.93 -3.33
N PHE A 206 1.59 -2.68 -2.36
CA PHE A 206 1.17 -1.33 -2.03
C PHE A 206 2.14 -0.74 -1.02
N VAL A 207 2.59 0.49 -1.25
CA VAL A 207 3.41 1.23 -0.31
C VAL A 207 2.78 2.59 -0.08
N THR A 208 2.33 2.81 1.14
CA THR A 208 1.86 4.12 1.62
C THR A 208 3.00 4.74 2.42
N SER A 209 3.49 5.91 2.02
CA SER A 209 4.55 6.59 2.79
C SER A 209 4.51 8.08 2.53
N HIS A 210 4.88 8.85 3.55
CA HIS A 210 5.14 10.28 3.44
C HIS A 210 6.60 10.59 3.14
N ASN A 211 7.47 9.58 3.14
CA ASN A 211 8.90 9.81 3.14
C ASN A 211 9.48 9.73 1.73
N PRO A 212 9.98 10.85 1.17
CA PRO A 212 10.54 10.87 -0.16
C PRO A 212 11.75 9.95 -0.31
N ALA A 213 12.41 9.57 0.79
CA ALA A 213 13.52 8.64 0.74
C ALA A 213 13.09 7.21 0.40
N VAL A 214 11.97 6.73 0.93
CA VAL A 214 11.40 5.41 0.59
C VAL A 214 11.02 5.40 -0.88
N VAL A 215 10.23 6.41 -1.29
CA VAL A 215 9.74 6.58 -2.67
C VAL A 215 10.90 6.59 -3.68
N ARG A 216 11.97 7.36 -3.41
CA ARG A 216 13.14 7.42 -4.29
C ARG A 216 13.88 6.08 -4.42
N GLN A 217 13.88 5.21 -3.41
CA GLN A 217 14.48 3.87 -3.57
C GLN A 217 13.58 2.95 -4.38
N LEU A 218 12.26 3.05 -4.20
CA LEU A 218 11.29 2.28 -4.98
C LEU A 218 11.39 2.63 -6.47
N LEU A 219 11.51 3.92 -6.82
CA LEU A 219 11.74 4.38 -8.21
C LEU A 219 13.05 3.86 -8.83
N LYS A 220 14.05 3.51 -8.02
CA LYS A 220 15.31 2.91 -8.52
C LYS A 220 15.16 1.42 -8.80
N ALA A 221 14.32 0.74 -8.01
CA ALA A 221 14.05 -0.69 -8.18
C ALA A 221 13.02 -0.96 -9.28
N ASP A 222 12.05 -0.06 -9.42
CA ASP A 222 10.95 -0.12 -10.40
C ASP A 222 10.87 1.24 -11.11
N SER A 223 11.03 1.25 -12.44
CA SER A 223 11.16 2.50 -13.21
C SER A 223 9.89 3.35 -13.20
N ARG A 224 8.73 2.72 -13.06
CA ARG A 224 7.45 3.42 -13.16
C ARG A 224 6.38 2.68 -12.35
N PRO A 225 6.40 2.78 -11.02
CA PRO A 225 5.34 2.21 -10.20
C PRO A 225 3.99 2.87 -10.53
N HIS A 226 2.90 2.16 -10.25
CA HIS A 226 1.58 2.79 -10.27
C HIS A 226 1.51 3.86 -9.17
N TYR A 227 0.78 4.93 -9.44
CA TYR A 227 0.69 6.07 -8.54
C TYR A 227 -0.77 6.37 -8.19
N VAL A 228 -1.04 6.44 -6.90
CA VAL A 228 -2.31 6.83 -6.31
C VAL A 228 -2.03 7.99 -5.36
N PHE A 229 -2.56 9.16 -5.65
CA PHE A 229 -2.55 10.29 -4.73
C PHE A 229 -3.94 10.49 -4.14
N LEU A 230 -4.02 10.64 -2.83
CA LEU A 230 -5.27 10.79 -2.10
C LEU A 230 -5.31 12.14 -1.39
N GLY A 231 -6.51 12.72 -1.31
CA GLY A 231 -6.84 13.85 -0.42
C GLY A 231 -7.14 15.16 -1.12
N ASP A 232 -6.57 15.37 -2.30
CA ASP A 232 -6.73 16.58 -3.08
C ASP A 232 -6.81 16.27 -4.58
N SER A 233 -7.86 16.76 -5.23
CA SER A 233 -8.10 16.62 -6.67
C SER A 233 -7.16 17.47 -7.53
N GLU A 234 -6.56 18.51 -6.94
CA GLU A 234 -5.59 19.41 -7.56
C GLU A 234 -4.14 19.09 -7.17
N GLY A 235 -3.95 18.03 -6.37
CA GLY A 235 -2.63 17.58 -5.94
C GLY A 235 -1.71 17.12 -7.09
N PRO A 236 -0.47 16.71 -6.75
CA PRO A 236 0.52 16.27 -7.72
C PRO A 236 -0.03 15.14 -8.62
N ARG A 237 0.22 15.27 -9.93
CA ARG A 237 -0.29 14.32 -10.94
C ARG A 237 0.65 13.16 -11.17
N THR A 238 1.91 13.31 -10.77
CA THR A 238 2.97 12.32 -10.91
C THR A 238 3.78 12.16 -9.62
N ILE A 239 4.59 11.10 -9.54
CA ILE A 239 5.47 10.87 -8.40
C ILE A 239 6.57 11.93 -8.34
N GLU A 240 7.03 12.38 -9.51
CA GLU A 240 8.02 13.43 -9.67
C GLU A 240 7.49 14.77 -9.15
N ASP A 241 6.25 15.14 -9.52
CA ASP A 241 5.59 16.35 -9.00
C ASP A 241 5.49 16.29 -7.47
N TRP A 242 5.10 15.13 -6.94
CA TRP A 242 5.02 14.93 -5.49
C TRP A 242 6.40 15.08 -4.83
N LEU A 243 7.44 14.46 -5.41
CA LEU A 243 8.82 14.56 -4.90
C LEU A 243 9.39 15.97 -4.97
N GLU A 244 8.99 16.77 -5.96
CA GLU A 244 9.37 18.18 -6.07
C GLU A 244 8.63 19.03 -5.04
N MET A 245 7.32 18.80 -4.88
CA MET A 245 6.51 19.44 -3.83
C MET A 245 7.09 19.20 -2.43
N GLN A 246 7.60 17.99 -2.14
CA GLN A 246 8.26 17.68 -0.87
C GLN A 246 9.60 18.42 -0.63
N LYS A 247 10.18 19.08 -1.65
CA LYS A 247 11.36 19.94 -1.48
C LYS A 247 11.00 21.40 -1.22
N SER A 248 9.77 21.79 -1.56
CA SER A 248 9.35 23.18 -1.42
C SER A 248 9.27 23.56 0.05
N GLU A 249 9.87 24.70 0.40
CA GLU A 249 9.68 25.33 1.71
C GLU A 249 8.31 26.02 1.81
N GLU A 250 7.57 26.12 0.70
CA GLU A 250 6.27 26.80 0.60
C GLU A 250 5.09 25.93 1.05
N VAL A 251 5.34 24.75 1.62
CA VAL A 251 4.25 23.94 2.19
C VAL A 251 3.82 24.58 3.50
N ASP A 252 2.70 25.31 3.45
CA ASP A 252 2.12 25.96 4.62
C ASP A 252 1.88 24.93 5.74
N PRO A 253 2.36 25.19 6.97
CA PRO A 253 2.13 24.28 8.08
C PRO A 253 0.63 24.24 8.42
N ILE A 254 0.08 23.04 8.53
CA ILE A 254 -1.29 22.85 9.00
C ILE A 254 -1.36 22.90 10.53
N SER A 255 -2.30 23.66 11.09
CA SER A 255 -2.53 23.66 12.53
C SER A 255 -3.16 22.35 13.02
N PRO A 256 -2.95 21.95 14.28
CA PRO A 256 -3.61 20.77 14.85
C PRO A 256 -5.16 20.82 14.75
N GLU A 257 -5.75 22.00 14.90
CA GLU A 257 -7.19 22.23 14.80
C GLU A 257 -7.70 22.00 13.38
N GLU A 258 -6.99 22.52 12.38
CA GLU A 258 -7.31 22.30 10.96
C GLU A 258 -7.18 20.83 10.59
N LEU A 259 -6.10 20.17 11.01
CA LEU A 259 -5.91 18.74 10.75
C LEU A 259 -7.04 17.92 11.37
N LYS A 260 -7.44 18.24 12.61
CA LYS A 260 -8.57 17.59 13.29
C LYS A 260 -9.88 17.82 12.56
N LYS A 261 -10.12 19.04 12.06
CA LYS A 261 -11.30 19.38 11.26
C LYS A 261 -11.34 18.59 9.96
N LEU A 262 -10.23 18.55 9.21
CA LEU A 262 -10.09 17.79 7.96
C LEU A 262 -10.33 16.30 8.19
N SER A 263 -9.71 15.72 9.22
CA SER A 263 -9.89 14.31 9.58
C SER A 263 -11.35 13.96 9.88
N ARG A 264 -12.02 14.78 10.72
CA ARG A 264 -13.45 14.59 11.04
C ARG A 264 -14.34 14.73 9.82
N GLN A 265 -14.09 15.74 8.98
CA GLN A 265 -14.85 15.97 7.76
C GLN A 265 -14.71 14.78 6.82
N ARG A 266 -13.48 14.32 6.60
CA ARG A 266 -13.19 13.17 5.72
C ARG A 266 -13.85 11.89 6.22
N PHE A 267 -13.74 11.62 7.52
CA PHE A 267 -14.40 10.48 8.14
C PHE A 267 -15.92 10.54 7.99
N SER A 268 -16.52 11.71 8.21
CA SER A 268 -17.96 11.94 8.03
C SER A 268 -18.39 11.68 6.58
N ASP A 269 -17.65 12.21 5.60
CA ASP A 269 -17.96 12.04 4.18
C ASP A 269 -17.87 10.56 3.77
N ILE A 270 -16.82 9.85 4.20
CA ILE A 270 -16.68 8.40 3.99
C ILE A 270 -17.84 7.62 4.61
N GLN A 271 -18.25 7.97 5.84
CA GLN A 271 -19.33 7.29 6.55
C GLN A 271 -20.68 7.47 5.85
N LYS A 272 -20.97 8.68 5.34
CA LYS A 272 -22.17 8.95 4.55
C LYS A 272 -22.27 8.06 3.31
N VAL A 273 -21.15 7.88 2.59
CA VAL A 273 -21.13 7.00 1.42
C VAL A 273 -21.34 5.53 1.82
N LEU A 274 -20.71 5.08 2.91
CA LEU A 274 -20.91 3.73 3.45
C LEU A 274 -22.38 3.46 3.76
N ASP A 275 -23.06 4.41 4.40
CA ASP A 275 -24.45 4.25 4.82
C ASP A 275 -25.42 4.27 3.64
N LEU A 276 -25.21 5.16 2.66
CA LEU A 276 -25.97 5.14 1.40
C LEU A 276 -25.91 3.76 0.71
N ARG A 277 -24.74 3.12 0.71
CA ARG A 277 -24.56 1.80 0.10
C ARG A 277 -25.26 0.69 0.87
N LYS A 278 -25.24 0.74 2.20
CA LYS A 278 -26.02 -0.20 3.02
C LYS A 278 -27.51 -0.07 2.70
N GLU A 279 -28.02 1.14 2.52
CA GLU A 279 -29.42 1.38 2.15
C GLU A 279 -29.76 0.86 0.76
N ARG A 280 -28.92 1.13 -0.25
CA ARG A 280 -29.09 0.60 -1.61
C ARG A 280 -29.15 -0.94 -1.62
N ARG A 281 -28.22 -1.60 -0.90
CA ARG A 281 -28.20 -3.07 -0.76
C ARG A 281 -29.45 -3.65 -0.09
N LYS A 282 -30.09 -2.91 0.82
CA LYS A 282 -31.35 -3.33 1.46
C LYS A 282 -32.53 -3.25 0.51
N LYS A 283 -32.55 -2.31 -0.44
CA LYS A 283 -33.65 -2.13 -1.41
C LYS A 283 -33.63 -3.13 -2.55
N THR A 284 -32.48 -3.73 -2.86
CA THR A 284 -32.33 -4.73 -3.94
C THR A 284 -32.64 -6.16 -3.48
N LYS A 285 -32.85 -6.39 -2.19
CA LYS A 285 -33.27 -7.68 -1.61
C LYS A 285 -34.77 -7.70 -1.38
#